data_AF-A0A7R9AAB8-F1
#
_entry.id   AF-A0A7R9AAB8-F1
#
_cell.length_a   1.000
_cell.length_b   1.000
_cell.length_c   1.000
_cell.angle_alpha   90.00
_cell.angle_beta   90.00
_cell.angle_gamma   90.00
#
_symmetry.space_group_name_H-M   'P 1'
#
loop_
_entity.id
_entity.type
_entity.pdbx_description
1 polymer ?
#
loop_
_entity_poly.entity_id
_entity_poly.type
_entity_poly.pdbx_seq_one_letter_code
_entity_poly.pdbx_strand_id
1 'polypeptide(L)'
;MDPRLRIPALEELPFLIDAKDFEKRVIEAAAEVQQQTGCPVNFHPGRHIKAPYEVLRIFGEAGGDVRHMVMSHLERTINDEGQLLEFAELGSYLEFDLFGVEVSNYQLNEEIDMPSDAQRIQRIWQLVDEGYEKSILVSHDIYSRHRLRKYGGHGYGHILENVLPKMLNRGLSQSVIHSIITRNPRQLLTWK
;
A
#
# COMPACT_ATOMS: atom_id res chain seq x y z
N MET A 1 24.12 -3.82 -16.16
CA MET A 1 23.72 -3.10 -14.92
C MET A 1 24.99 -2.57 -14.27
N ASP A 2 25.00 -1.31 -13.82
CA ASP A 2 26.10 -0.78 -13.02
C ASP A 2 26.09 -1.46 -11.64
N PRO A 3 27.15 -2.17 -11.23
CA PRO A 3 27.20 -2.90 -9.96
C PRO A 3 27.15 -1.99 -8.71
N ARG A 4 27.12 -0.67 -8.89
CA ARG A 4 26.98 0.32 -7.81
C ARG A 4 25.53 0.71 -7.51
N LEU A 5 24.56 0.26 -8.31
CA LEU A 5 23.14 0.42 -7.99
C LEU A 5 22.81 -0.44 -6.76
N ARG A 6 22.44 0.23 -5.67
CA ARG A 6 21.89 -0.41 -4.46
C ARG A 6 20.38 -0.43 -4.56
N ILE A 7 19.78 -1.51 -4.07
CA ILE A 7 18.33 -1.65 -3.94
C ILE A 7 17.86 -0.68 -2.84
N PRO A 8 16.92 0.24 -3.14
CA PRO A 8 16.41 1.17 -2.15
C PRO A 8 15.43 0.49 -1.19
N ALA A 9 14.59 -0.45 -1.61
CA ALA A 9 13.71 -1.16 -0.70
C ALA A 9 13.48 -2.60 -1.17
N LEU A 10 13.07 -3.48 -0.25
CA LEU A 10 12.52 -4.77 -0.63
C LEU A 10 11.04 -4.55 -0.96
N GLU A 11 10.66 -4.71 -2.22
CA GLU A 11 9.35 -4.27 -2.72
C GLU A 11 8.51 -5.45 -3.26
N GLU A 12 7.19 -5.34 -3.10
CA GLU A 12 6.16 -6.18 -3.72
C GLU A 12 6.36 -7.69 -3.52
N LEU A 13 6.70 -8.11 -2.30
CA LEU A 13 6.84 -9.54 -1.98
C LEU A 13 5.44 -10.20 -1.95
N PRO A 14 5.17 -11.17 -2.85
CA PRO A 14 3.85 -11.76 -2.99
C PRO A 14 3.54 -12.72 -1.84
N PHE A 15 2.28 -12.72 -1.41
CA PHE A 15 1.77 -13.67 -0.44
C PHE A 15 0.36 -14.15 -0.78
N LEU A 16 0.10 -15.44 -0.72
CA LEU A 16 -1.23 -16.03 -0.83
C LEU A 16 -1.66 -16.60 0.53
N ILE A 17 -2.98 -16.72 0.76
CA ILE A 17 -3.48 -17.49 1.91
C ILE A 17 -3.15 -18.97 1.73
N ASP A 18 -2.90 -19.65 2.84
CA ASP A 18 -2.27 -20.97 2.88
C ASP A 18 -0.88 -20.92 2.27
N ALA A 19 -0.11 -19.93 2.70
CA ALA A 19 1.21 -19.64 2.18
C ALA A 19 2.03 -20.92 2.09
N LYS A 20 2.45 -21.20 0.86
CA LYS A 20 3.35 -22.31 0.60
C LYS A 20 4.63 -22.04 1.39
N ASP A 21 5.30 -23.09 1.83
CA ASP A 21 6.52 -22.96 2.67
C ASP A 21 7.59 -22.03 2.07
N PHE A 22 7.57 -21.79 0.76
CA PHE A 22 8.45 -20.81 0.13
C PHE A 22 8.05 -19.35 0.41
N GLU A 23 6.76 -18.99 0.42
CA GLU A 23 6.29 -17.60 0.63
C GLU A 23 6.57 -17.16 2.07
N LYS A 24 6.37 -18.07 3.04
CA LYS A 24 6.74 -17.83 4.45
C LYS A 24 8.24 -17.57 4.61
N ARG A 25 9.08 -18.41 3.99
CA ARG A 25 10.54 -18.22 3.98
C ARG A 25 10.97 -16.90 3.33
N VAL A 26 10.24 -16.41 2.33
CA VAL A 26 10.51 -15.10 1.71
C VAL A 26 10.22 -13.97 2.69
N ILE A 27 9.11 -14.03 3.43
CA ILE A 27 8.79 -13.04 4.48
C ILE A 27 9.83 -13.06 5.59
N GLU A 28 10.21 -14.24 6.08
CA GLU A 28 11.24 -14.41 7.10
C GLU A 28 12.60 -13.86 6.64
N ALA A 29 13.00 -14.15 5.40
CA ALA A 29 14.24 -13.60 4.83
C ALA A 29 14.17 -12.07 4.68
N ALA A 30 13.01 -11.51 4.35
CA ALA A 30 12.84 -10.06 4.27
C ALA A 30 12.98 -9.40 5.66
N ALA A 31 12.45 -10.04 6.72
CA ALA A 31 12.64 -9.59 8.10
C ALA A 31 14.12 -9.63 8.50
N GLU A 32 14.85 -10.68 8.14
CA GLU A 32 16.29 -10.79 8.39
C GLU A 32 17.06 -9.67 7.69
N VAL A 33 16.79 -9.43 6.41
CA VAL A 33 17.43 -8.35 5.64
C VAL A 33 17.09 -6.98 6.21
N GLN A 34 15.83 -6.73 6.58
CA GLN A 34 15.44 -5.47 7.24
C GLN A 34 16.18 -5.27 8.55
N GLN A 35 16.35 -6.29 9.38
CA GLN A 35 17.11 -6.17 10.63
C GLN A 35 18.58 -5.80 10.39
N GLN A 36 19.19 -6.32 9.33
CA GLN A 36 20.59 -6.04 9.00
C GLN A 36 20.79 -4.66 8.37
N THR A 37 19.80 -4.17 7.62
CA THR A 37 19.95 -3.00 6.73
C THR A 37 19.11 -1.80 7.12
N GLY A 38 18.09 -1.99 7.96
CA GLY A 38 17.08 -0.97 8.24
C GLY A 38 16.17 -0.62 7.06
N CYS A 39 16.25 -1.33 5.91
CA CYS A 39 15.45 -0.98 4.74
C CYS A 39 13.95 -1.23 4.96
N PRO A 40 13.07 -0.36 4.44
CA PRO A 40 11.65 -0.62 4.45
C PRO A 40 11.30 -1.83 3.57
N VAL A 41 10.25 -2.54 3.95
CA VAL A 41 9.76 -3.71 3.22
C VAL A 41 8.31 -3.49 2.83
N ASN A 42 8.01 -3.64 1.55
CA ASN A 42 6.67 -3.55 1.01
C ASN A 42 6.18 -4.95 0.61
N PHE A 43 4.94 -5.27 1.00
CA PHE A 43 4.32 -6.57 0.78
C PHE A 43 3.08 -6.47 -0.09
N HIS A 44 2.95 -7.43 -1.00
CA HIS A 44 1.78 -7.62 -1.85
C HIS A 44 0.89 -8.73 -1.25
N PRO A 45 -0.20 -8.38 -0.55
CA PRO A 45 -1.07 -9.39 0.01
C PRO A 45 -1.92 -10.06 -1.07
N GLY A 46 -2.28 -11.30 -0.78
CA GLY A 46 -3.32 -12.04 -1.48
C GLY A 46 -4.65 -11.32 -1.38
N ARG A 47 -5.66 -11.82 -2.08
CA ARG A 47 -6.96 -11.13 -2.20
C ARG A 47 -7.93 -11.43 -1.07
N HIS A 48 -7.63 -12.43 -0.24
CA HIS A 48 -8.47 -12.76 0.89
C HIS A 48 -8.13 -11.85 2.08
N ILE A 49 -9.16 -11.42 2.79
CA ILE A 49 -9.11 -10.40 3.83
C ILE A 49 -8.12 -10.66 4.98
N LYS A 50 -7.85 -11.94 5.28
CA LYS A 50 -6.86 -12.38 6.28
C LYS A 50 -5.39 -12.30 5.82
N ALA A 51 -5.12 -12.17 4.52
CA ALA A 51 -3.75 -12.21 4.00
C ALA A 51 -2.86 -11.09 4.56
N PRO A 52 -3.30 -9.81 4.63
CA PRO A 52 -2.52 -8.74 5.25
C PRO A 52 -2.10 -9.06 6.70
N TYR A 53 -3.03 -9.59 7.50
CA TYR A 53 -2.77 -9.95 8.91
C TYR A 53 -1.76 -11.08 9.03
N GLU A 54 -1.85 -12.09 8.15
CA GLU A 54 -0.91 -13.22 8.17
C GLU A 54 0.51 -12.78 7.79
N VAL A 55 0.65 -11.93 6.76
CA VAL A 55 1.95 -11.36 6.38
C VAL A 55 2.54 -10.56 7.53
N LEU A 56 1.76 -9.64 8.11
CA LEU A 56 2.21 -8.80 9.23
C LEU A 56 2.67 -9.67 10.42
N ARG A 57 1.89 -10.71 10.76
CA ARG A 57 2.21 -11.64 11.84
C ARG A 57 3.53 -12.39 11.57
N ILE A 58 3.69 -13.01 10.40
CA ILE A 58 4.91 -13.77 10.06
C ILE A 58 6.12 -12.84 10.05
N PHE A 59 5.99 -11.66 9.46
CA PHE A 59 7.06 -10.67 9.40
C PHE A 59 7.50 -10.21 10.79
N GLY A 60 6.54 -9.87 11.66
CA GLY A 60 6.81 -9.46 13.04
C GLY A 60 7.40 -10.59 13.89
N GLU A 61 6.90 -11.81 13.76
CA GLU A 61 7.44 -13.00 14.46
C GLU A 61 8.89 -13.31 14.03
N ALA A 62 9.25 -13.03 12.76
CA ALA A 62 10.61 -13.17 12.25
C ALA A 62 11.55 -12.01 12.65
N GLY A 63 11.07 -11.03 13.41
CA GLY A 63 11.84 -9.89 13.91
C GLY A 63 11.82 -8.64 13.02
N GLY A 64 10.94 -8.58 12.02
CA GLY A 64 10.73 -7.38 11.21
C GLY A 64 10.11 -6.23 12.03
N ASP A 65 10.55 -4.99 11.79
CA ASP A 65 9.93 -3.78 12.34
C ASP A 65 8.71 -3.40 11.49
N VAL A 66 7.52 -3.74 11.99
CA VAL A 66 6.24 -3.43 11.35
C VAL A 66 6.05 -1.94 11.06
N ARG A 67 6.72 -1.04 11.79
CA ARG A 67 6.62 0.42 11.54
C ARG A 67 7.38 0.87 10.29
N HIS A 68 8.23 0.00 9.74
CA HIS A 68 8.93 0.19 8.46
C HIS A 68 8.44 -0.84 7.42
N MET A 69 7.26 -1.43 7.64
CA MET A 69 6.56 -2.30 6.72
C MET A 69 5.48 -1.51 5.99
N VAL A 70 5.31 -1.77 4.70
CA VAL A 70 4.19 -1.28 3.89
C VAL A 70 3.31 -2.45 3.49
N MET A 71 2.00 -2.29 3.65
CA MET A 71 1.01 -3.20 3.12
C MET A 71 0.33 -2.59 1.88
N SER A 72 0.65 -3.10 0.70
CA SER A 72 0.04 -2.73 -0.59
C SER A 72 -1.42 -3.19 -0.66
N HIS A 73 -2.16 -2.62 -1.61
CA HIS A 73 -3.45 -3.12 -2.07
C HIS A 73 -4.54 -3.24 -1.00
N LEU A 74 -4.52 -2.41 0.04
CA LEU A 74 -5.50 -2.50 1.12
C LEU A 74 -6.92 -2.24 0.63
N GLU A 75 -7.10 -1.34 -0.36
CA GLU A 75 -8.42 -0.96 -0.86
C GLU A 75 -9.18 -2.11 -1.52
N ARG A 76 -8.48 -3.12 -2.05
CA ARG A 76 -9.08 -4.26 -2.74
C ARG A 76 -9.10 -5.52 -1.88
N THR A 77 -8.67 -5.43 -0.62
CA THR A 77 -8.41 -6.61 0.23
C THR A 77 -9.15 -6.51 1.55
N ILE A 78 -9.09 -5.35 2.23
CA ILE A 78 -9.86 -5.08 3.45
C ILE A 78 -10.97 -4.10 3.08
N ASN A 79 -12.20 -4.60 2.91
CA ASN A 79 -13.36 -3.80 2.48
C ASN A 79 -14.19 -3.27 3.65
N ASP A 80 -14.14 -3.96 4.79
CA ASP A 80 -14.77 -3.51 6.02
C ASP A 80 -13.95 -2.39 6.67
N GLU A 81 -14.64 -1.36 7.14
CA GLU A 81 -14.00 -0.19 7.76
C GLU A 81 -13.44 -0.51 9.15
N GLY A 82 -14.18 -1.27 9.96
CA GLY A 82 -13.72 -1.67 11.30
C GLY A 82 -12.45 -2.50 11.21
N GLN A 83 -12.40 -3.46 10.30
CA GLN A 83 -11.20 -4.27 10.06
C GLN A 83 -10.03 -3.44 9.52
N LEU A 84 -10.29 -2.42 8.69
CA LEU A 84 -9.23 -1.53 8.23
C LEU A 84 -8.61 -0.74 9.39
N LEU A 85 -9.43 -0.27 10.32
CA LEU A 85 -8.96 0.41 11.54
C LEU A 85 -8.22 -0.55 12.47
N GLU A 86 -8.75 -1.76 12.70
CA GLU A 86 -8.05 -2.81 13.45
C GLU A 86 -6.68 -3.13 12.84
N PHE A 87 -6.58 -3.17 11.51
CA PHE A 87 -5.30 -3.39 10.84
C PHE A 87 -4.36 -2.18 10.97
N ALA A 88 -4.90 -0.95 10.92
CA ALA A 88 -4.14 0.28 11.11
C ALA A 88 -3.47 0.35 12.49
N GLU A 89 -4.15 -0.13 13.53
CA GLU A 89 -3.62 -0.21 14.90
C GLU A 89 -2.35 -1.07 15.01
N LEU A 90 -2.14 -2.01 14.08
CA LEU A 90 -0.95 -2.88 14.05
C LEU A 90 0.33 -2.13 13.61
N GLY A 91 0.20 -0.88 13.14
CA GLY A 91 1.31 0.06 13.03
C GLY A 91 2.12 0.03 11.73
N SER A 92 1.67 -0.72 10.72
CA SER A 92 2.27 -0.68 9.37
C SER A 92 1.86 0.55 8.57
N TYR A 93 2.59 0.86 7.50
CA TYR A 93 2.11 1.79 6.49
C TYR A 93 0.99 1.15 5.68
N LEU A 94 -0.05 1.93 5.44
CA LEU A 94 -1.28 1.58 4.75
C LEU A 94 -1.24 2.16 3.35
N GLU A 95 -1.00 1.33 2.34
CA GLU A 95 -0.87 1.80 0.97
C GLU A 95 -2.16 1.59 0.17
N PHE A 96 -2.62 2.69 -0.44
CA PHE A 96 -3.72 2.76 -1.40
C PHE A 96 -3.13 3.02 -2.79
N ASP A 97 -2.72 1.95 -3.46
CA ASP A 97 -1.92 1.99 -4.69
C ASP A 97 -2.72 1.79 -5.97
N LEU A 98 -4.04 1.66 -5.94
CA LEU A 98 -4.86 1.42 -7.13
C LEU A 98 -5.60 2.69 -7.61
N PHE A 99 -5.10 3.89 -7.33
CA PHE A 99 -5.72 5.13 -7.84
C PHE A 99 -5.79 5.14 -9.37
N GLY A 100 -6.96 5.47 -9.90
CA GLY A 100 -7.24 5.45 -11.34
C GLY A 100 -7.66 4.09 -11.89
N VAL A 101 -7.78 3.07 -11.03
CA VAL A 101 -8.39 1.77 -11.37
C VAL A 101 -9.84 1.76 -10.93
N GLU A 102 -10.73 2.00 -11.91
CA GLU A 102 -12.18 1.88 -11.75
C GLU A 102 -12.71 0.93 -12.83
N VAL A 103 -13.11 -0.28 -12.43
CA VAL A 103 -13.56 -1.32 -13.36
C VAL A 103 -14.91 -1.86 -12.93
N SER A 104 -15.78 -2.15 -13.90
CA SER A 104 -17.11 -2.70 -13.65
C SER A 104 -17.10 -4.18 -13.21
N ASN A 105 -15.99 -4.88 -13.44
CA ASN A 105 -15.81 -6.26 -13.00
C ASN A 105 -14.34 -6.48 -12.62
N TYR A 106 -14.10 -6.81 -11.35
CA TYR A 106 -12.76 -7.15 -10.87
C TYR A 106 -12.51 -8.64 -11.02
N GLN A 107 -12.02 -9.05 -12.19
CA GLN A 107 -11.82 -10.45 -12.58
C GLN A 107 -10.93 -11.29 -11.64
N LEU A 108 -10.14 -10.64 -10.78
CA LEU A 108 -9.24 -11.34 -9.86
C LEU A 108 -9.90 -11.64 -8.50
N ASN A 109 -11.05 -11.02 -8.21
CA ASN A 109 -11.91 -11.35 -7.08
C ASN A 109 -13.34 -10.90 -7.40
N GLU A 110 -14.17 -11.82 -7.88
CA GLU A 110 -15.55 -11.55 -8.32
C GLU A 110 -16.51 -11.23 -7.16
N GLU A 111 -16.10 -11.48 -5.91
CA GLU A 111 -16.91 -11.22 -4.72
C GLU A 111 -16.92 -9.76 -4.29
N ILE A 112 -16.07 -8.92 -4.90
CA ILE A 112 -15.89 -7.52 -4.49
C ILE A 112 -15.97 -6.58 -5.68
N ASP A 113 -16.52 -5.39 -5.43
CA ASP A 113 -16.43 -4.27 -6.36
C ASP A 113 -15.12 -3.52 -6.14
N MET A 114 -14.42 -3.21 -7.24
CA MET A 114 -13.23 -2.37 -7.16
C MET A 114 -13.64 -0.96 -6.71
N PRO A 115 -13.09 -0.42 -5.61
CA PRO A 115 -13.43 0.93 -5.18
C PRO A 115 -13.11 1.95 -6.26
N SER A 116 -13.94 2.97 -6.38
CA SER A 116 -13.63 4.20 -7.11
C SER A 116 -12.61 5.05 -6.35
N ASP A 117 -11.97 6.01 -7.02
CA ASP A 117 -11.11 6.99 -6.36
C ASP A 117 -11.90 7.82 -5.33
N ALA A 118 -13.19 8.03 -5.56
CA ALA A 118 -14.08 8.64 -4.57
C ALA A 118 -14.17 7.81 -3.28
N GLN A 119 -14.27 6.49 -3.38
CA GLN A 119 -14.32 5.59 -2.21
C GLN A 119 -12.94 5.49 -1.55
N ARG A 120 -11.85 5.41 -2.31
CA ARG A 120 -10.48 5.46 -1.76
C ARG A 120 -10.24 6.72 -0.93
N ILE A 121 -10.61 7.89 -1.46
CA ILE A 121 -10.47 9.17 -0.72
C ILE A 121 -11.31 9.16 0.56
N GLN A 122 -12.53 8.59 0.52
CA GLN A 122 -13.36 8.49 1.73
C GLN A 122 -12.71 7.61 2.80
N ARG A 123 -12.09 6.49 2.41
CA ARG A 123 -11.39 5.58 3.32
C ARG A 123 -10.14 6.22 3.92
N ILE A 124 -9.38 6.93 3.10
CA ILE A 124 -8.23 7.73 3.57
C ILE A 124 -8.69 8.78 4.58
N TRP A 125 -9.83 9.44 4.33
CA TRP A 125 -10.38 10.41 5.28
C TRP A 125 -10.67 9.77 6.63
N GLN A 126 -11.35 8.62 6.65
CA GLN A 126 -11.67 7.90 7.89
C GLN A 126 -10.41 7.57 8.69
N LEU A 127 -9.36 7.07 8.03
CA LEU A 127 -8.08 6.83 8.66
C LEU A 127 -7.44 8.10 9.24
N VAL A 128 -7.58 9.24 8.55
CA VAL A 128 -7.08 10.54 9.04
C VAL A 128 -7.85 10.99 10.29
N ASP A 129 -9.18 10.87 10.29
CA ASP A 129 -10.04 11.23 11.44
C ASP A 129 -9.71 10.38 12.68
N GLU A 130 -9.34 9.12 12.48
CA GLU A 130 -8.90 8.19 13.54
C GLU A 130 -7.41 8.32 13.90
N GLY A 131 -6.69 9.29 13.32
CA GLY A 131 -5.32 9.64 13.71
C GLY A 131 -4.20 8.89 12.99
N TYR A 132 -4.50 8.12 11.94
CA TYR A 132 -3.53 7.33 11.16
C TYR A 132 -2.89 8.09 9.98
N GLU A 133 -3.04 9.42 9.90
CA GLU A 133 -2.52 10.26 8.81
C GLU A 133 -1.07 9.95 8.41
N LYS A 134 -0.20 9.67 9.40
CA LYS A 134 1.24 9.47 9.19
C LYS A 134 1.62 8.11 8.61
N SER A 135 0.67 7.18 8.56
CA SER A 135 0.88 5.83 8.05
C SER A 135 0.33 5.63 6.64
N ILE A 136 -0.28 6.64 6.02
CA ILE A 136 -0.96 6.49 4.73
C ILE A 136 0.01 6.74 3.57
N LEU A 137 0.02 5.84 2.59
CA LEU A 137 0.71 5.98 1.30
C LEU A 137 -0.28 5.83 0.14
N VAL A 138 0.05 6.43 -0.99
CA VAL A 138 -0.78 6.38 -2.20
C VAL A 138 0.08 6.19 -3.45
N SER A 139 -0.42 5.40 -4.40
CA SER A 139 0.24 5.12 -5.67
C SER A 139 -0.78 4.72 -6.75
N HIS A 140 -0.31 4.27 -7.91
CA HIS A 140 -1.14 3.88 -9.06
C HIS A 140 -1.04 2.41 -9.48
N ASP A 141 0.02 1.71 -9.01
CA ASP A 141 0.34 0.34 -9.42
C ASP A 141 0.19 0.15 -10.95
N ILE A 142 0.88 1.01 -11.70
CA ILE A 142 0.88 0.92 -13.17
C ILE A 142 1.80 -0.22 -13.58
N TYR A 143 1.23 -1.41 -13.71
CA TYR A 143 1.93 -2.61 -14.19
C TYR A 143 1.59 -2.97 -15.65
N SER A 144 0.65 -2.27 -16.30
CA SER A 144 0.13 -2.65 -17.63
C SER A 144 0.00 -1.47 -18.60
N ARG A 145 0.19 -1.75 -19.91
CA ARG A 145 0.22 -0.71 -20.95
C ARG A 145 -1.07 0.12 -21.02
N HIS A 146 -2.24 -0.50 -20.86
CA HIS A 146 -3.52 0.20 -20.97
C HIS A 146 -3.74 1.24 -19.86
N ARG A 147 -2.95 1.21 -18.78
CA ARG A 147 -2.98 2.23 -17.72
C ARG A 147 -2.12 3.46 -18.03
N LEU A 148 -1.28 3.42 -19.08
CA LEU A 148 -0.48 4.57 -19.51
C LEU A 148 -1.28 5.50 -20.43
N ARG A 149 -1.04 6.82 -20.32
CA ARG A 149 -1.69 7.85 -21.18
C ARG A 149 -1.55 7.60 -22.67
N LYS A 150 -0.39 7.12 -23.12
CA LYS A 150 -0.13 6.79 -24.52
C LYS A 150 -1.15 5.78 -25.09
N TYR A 151 -1.72 4.94 -24.23
CA TYR A 151 -2.70 3.92 -24.59
C TYR A 151 -4.10 4.24 -24.05
N GLY A 152 -4.36 5.49 -23.66
CA GLY A 152 -5.67 5.95 -23.16
C GLY A 152 -5.92 5.74 -21.67
N GLY A 153 -4.92 5.29 -20.91
CA GLY A 153 -5.02 5.14 -19.46
C GLY A 153 -4.76 6.42 -18.67
N HIS A 154 -4.93 6.35 -17.35
CA HIS A 154 -4.81 7.48 -16.42
C HIS A 154 -3.36 8.03 -16.31
N GLY A 155 -2.37 7.13 -16.33
CA GLY A 155 -0.94 7.45 -16.21
C GLY A 155 -0.50 8.00 -14.85
N TYR A 156 0.81 8.15 -14.67
CA TYR A 156 1.44 8.55 -13.41
C TYR A 156 1.06 9.96 -12.91
N GLY A 157 0.53 10.83 -13.79
CA GLY A 157 0.06 12.16 -13.40
C GLY A 157 -1.31 12.15 -12.70
N HIS A 158 -2.03 11.03 -12.71
CA HIS A 158 -3.43 10.96 -12.26
C HIS A 158 -3.67 11.41 -10.82
N ILE A 159 -2.75 11.08 -9.91
CA ILE A 159 -2.90 11.49 -8.50
C ILE A 159 -2.83 13.02 -8.41
N LEU A 160 -1.78 13.61 -9.01
CA LEU A 160 -1.54 15.05 -8.96
C LEU A 160 -2.63 15.86 -9.66
N GLU A 161 -3.11 15.39 -10.81
CA GLU A 161 -4.04 16.14 -11.66
C GLU A 161 -5.50 15.96 -11.25
N ASN A 162 -5.88 14.81 -10.69
CA ASN A 162 -7.29 14.47 -10.44
C ASN A 162 -7.59 14.16 -8.97
N VAL A 163 -6.73 13.36 -8.31
CA VAL A 163 -7.00 12.87 -6.95
C VAL A 163 -6.78 13.99 -5.92
N LEU A 164 -5.65 14.71 -5.98
CA LEU A 164 -5.36 15.76 -4.99
C LEU A 164 -6.36 16.92 -5.04
N PRO A 165 -6.75 17.45 -6.23
CA PRO A 165 -7.83 18.45 -6.29
C PRO A 165 -9.14 17.92 -5.71
N LYS A 166 -9.47 16.64 -5.92
CA LYS A 166 -10.68 16.02 -5.34
C LYS A 166 -10.59 15.86 -3.83
N MET A 167 -9.42 15.52 -3.27
CA MET A 167 -9.18 15.50 -1.83
C MET A 167 -9.42 16.89 -1.22
N LEU A 168 -8.86 17.94 -1.83
CA LEU A 168 -9.06 19.33 -1.39
C LEU A 168 -10.52 19.75 -1.45
N ASN A 169 -11.20 19.47 -2.56
CA ASN A 169 -12.61 19.83 -2.75
C ASN A 169 -13.53 19.13 -1.74
N ARG A 170 -13.11 17.98 -1.20
CA ARG A 170 -13.85 17.28 -0.14
C ARG A 170 -13.55 17.81 1.26
N GLY A 171 -12.50 18.60 1.43
CA GLY A 171 -12.13 19.24 2.70
C GLY A 171 -10.90 18.67 3.39
N LEU A 172 -10.16 17.73 2.78
CA LEU A 172 -8.85 17.33 3.31
C LEU A 172 -7.91 18.53 3.28
N SER A 173 -7.25 18.80 4.40
CA SER A 173 -6.36 19.95 4.49
C SER A 173 -5.12 19.78 3.61
N GLN A 174 -4.53 20.91 3.20
CA GLN A 174 -3.23 20.91 2.51
C GLN A 174 -2.14 20.22 3.33
N SER A 175 -2.20 20.30 4.67
CA SER A 175 -1.25 19.60 5.55
C SER A 175 -1.38 18.08 5.42
N VAL A 176 -2.61 17.56 5.44
CA VAL A 176 -2.87 16.11 5.30
C VAL A 176 -2.39 15.62 3.94
N ILE A 177 -2.71 16.35 2.86
CA ILE A 177 -2.24 16.00 1.52
C ILE A 177 -0.71 15.99 1.46
N HIS A 178 -0.07 17.02 2.02
CA HIS A 178 1.39 17.09 2.07
C HIS A 178 2.02 15.98 2.93
N SER A 179 1.35 15.53 3.99
CA SER A 179 1.79 14.35 4.73
C SER A 179 1.80 13.12 3.82
N ILE A 180 0.67 12.85 3.13
CA ILE A 180 0.51 11.67 2.27
C ILE A 180 1.50 11.66 1.10
N ILE A 181 1.64 12.76 0.35
CA ILE A 181 2.45 12.78 -0.90
C ILE A 181 3.92 13.16 -0.69
N THR A 182 4.31 13.55 0.53
CA THR A 182 5.68 14.03 0.78
C THR A 182 6.25 13.53 2.09
N ARG A 183 5.62 13.79 3.24
CA ARG A 183 6.25 13.49 4.54
C ARG A 183 6.33 11.98 4.79
N ASN A 184 5.23 11.27 4.59
CA ASN A 184 5.14 9.83 4.81
C ASN A 184 6.11 9.05 3.92
N PRO A 185 6.10 9.21 2.57
CA PRO A 185 7.07 8.51 1.72
C PRO A 185 8.51 8.93 2.01
N ARG A 186 8.77 10.20 2.37
CA ARG A 186 10.12 10.63 2.77
C ARG A 186 10.57 9.94 4.06
N GLN A 187 9.70 9.84 5.05
CA GLN A 187 10.01 9.21 6.33
C GLN A 187 10.25 7.71 6.16
N LEU A 188 9.42 7.03 5.38
CA LEU A 188 9.60 5.63 5.04
C LEU A 188 10.89 5.41 4.26
N LEU A 189 11.11 6.20 3.20
CA LEU A 189 12.17 5.97 2.23
C LEU A 189 13.51 6.66 2.57
N THR A 190 13.67 7.12 3.81
CA THR A 190 14.95 7.64 4.31
C THR A 190 15.34 6.84 5.54
N TRP A 191 16.04 5.72 5.33
CA TRP A 191 16.53 4.83 6.38
C TRP A 191 18.07 4.81 6.42
N LYS A 192 18.66 4.18 7.44
CA LYS A 192 20.11 4.18 7.72
C LYS A 192 20.88 3.15 6.91
#